data_AF-A0A916X7D3-F1
#
_entry.id   AF-A0A916X7D3-F1
#
_cell.length_a   1.000
_cell.length_b   1.000
_cell.length_c   1.000
_cell.angle_alpha   90.00
_cell.angle_beta   90.00
_cell.angle_gamma   90.00
#
_symmetry.space_group_name_H-M   'P 1'
#
loop_
_entity.id
_entity.type
_entity.pdbx_description
1 polymer ?
#
loop_
_entity_poly.entity_id
_entity_poly.type
_entity_poly.pdbx_seq_one_letter_code
_entity_poly.pdbx_strand_id
1 'polypeptide(L)'
;MEQMIIAESALVDIDFTAADVERTLKTLQPVVFKEEAAYCCHLGPDMESGIVGRGDTPEAAIADWKAALKQRVQTAGEEDELANFVKDSLNFSKNDVW
;
A
#
# COMPACT_ATOMS: atom_id res chain seq x y z
N MET A 1 9.80 -29.77 -4.09
CA MET A 1 9.68 -28.31 -4.19
C MET A 1 8.22 -28.01 -4.34
N GLU A 2 7.51 -27.83 -3.23
CA GLU A 2 6.10 -27.42 -3.26
C GLU A 2 6.06 -25.91 -3.41
N GLN A 3 5.50 -25.46 -4.53
CA GLN A 3 5.20 -24.06 -4.73
C GLN A 3 4.01 -23.69 -3.85
N MET A 4 4.14 -22.58 -3.12
CA MET A 4 3.06 -21.98 -2.38
C MET A 4 2.07 -21.39 -3.38
N ILE A 5 0.95 -22.08 -3.59
CA ILE A 5 -0.16 -21.59 -4.43
C ILE A 5 -0.90 -20.55 -3.59
N ILE A 6 -0.59 -19.27 -3.78
CA ILE A 6 -1.48 -18.21 -3.31
C ILE A 6 -2.72 -18.30 -4.21
N ALA A 7 -3.85 -18.72 -3.64
CA ALA A 7 -5.10 -18.80 -4.38
C ALA A 7 -5.50 -17.38 -4.82
N GLU A 8 -5.58 -17.13 -6.13
CA GLU A 8 -6.06 -15.88 -6.73
C GLU A 8 -7.42 -15.43 -6.16
N SER A 9 -8.20 -16.36 -5.60
CA SER A 9 -9.46 -16.14 -4.88
C SER A 9 -9.37 -15.24 -3.64
N ALA A 10 -8.18 -14.91 -3.17
CA ALA A 10 -7.97 -14.08 -1.98
C ALA A 10 -7.54 -12.64 -2.30
N LEU A 11 -7.22 -12.34 -3.56
CA LEU A 11 -6.92 -10.96 -3.96
C LEU A 11 -8.20 -10.13 -3.91
N VAL A 12 -8.14 -9.01 -3.21
CA VAL A 12 -9.23 -8.05 -3.18
C VAL A 12 -8.99 -7.08 -4.33
N ASP A 13 -9.81 -7.19 -5.38
CA ASP A 13 -9.80 -6.21 -6.45
C ASP A 13 -10.36 -4.90 -5.90
N ILE A 14 -9.47 -3.98 -5.54
CA ILE A 14 -9.82 -2.64 -5.11
C ILE A 14 -9.90 -1.78 -6.35
N ASP A 15 -11.09 -1.24 -6.63
CA ASP A 15 -11.24 -0.27 -7.70
C ASP A 15 -10.60 1.06 -7.28
N PHE A 16 -9.31 1.21 -7.60
CA PHE A 16 -8.60 2.46 -7.32
C PHE A 16 -9.12 3.62 -8.18
N THR A 17 -9.91 3.36 -9.23
CA THR A 17 -10.42 4.43 -10.12
C THR A 17 -11.65 5.15 -9.56
N ALA A 18 -12.32 4.55 -8.57
CA ALA A 18 -13.49 5.12 -7.92
C ALA A 18 -13.22 6.54 -7.38
N ALA A 19 -14.19 7.44 -7.55
CA ALA A 19 -14.07 8.84 -7.12
C ALA A 19 -13.79 8.99 -5.62
N ASP A 20 -14.29 8.06 -4.81
CA ASP A 20 -14.18 8.03 -3.35
C ASP A 20 -12.81 7.53 -2.85
N VAL A 21 -12.00 6.93 -3.73
CA VAL A 21 -10.68 6.42 -3.34
C VAL A 21 -9.67 7.57 -3.21
N GLU A 22 -8.99 7.58 -2.07
CA GLU A 22 -7.97 8.58 -1.76
C GLU A 22 -6.85 8.59 -2.80
N ARG A 23 -6.35 9.80 -3.08
CA ARG A 23 -5.27 10.01 -4.05
C ARG A 23 -4.04 9.14 -3.78
N THR A 24 -3.70 8.94 -2.51
CA THR A 24 -2.59 8.07 -2.10
C THR A 24 -2.74 6.64 -2.62
N LEU A 25 -3.95 6.08 -2.56
CA LEU A 25 -4.25 4.75 -3.08
C LEU A 25 -4.25 4.73 -4.61
N LYS A 26 -4.70 5.81 -5.26
CA LYS A 26 -4.65 5.98 -6.72
C LYS A 26 -3.23 6.04 -7.27
N THR A 27 -2.37 6.76 -6.58
CA THR A 27 -0.98 6.99 -6.96
C THR A 27 -0.14 5.75 -6.70
N LEU A 28 -0.32 5.11 -5.54
CA LEU A 28 0.54 4.03 -5.11
C LEU A 28 0.00 2.63 -5.47
N GLN A 29 -1.31 2.49 -5.66
CA GLN A 29 -1.99 1.24 -6.02
C GLN A 29 -1.48 0.03 -5.21
N PRO A 30 -1.57 0.07 -3.86
CA PRO A 30 -1.07 -1.02 -3.02
C PRO A 30 -1.88 -2.30 -3.26
N VAL A 31 -1.23 -3.45 -3.13
CA VAL A 31 -1.89 -4.74 -3.29
C VAL A 31 -2.64 -5.09 -2.01
N VAL A 32 -3.95 -5.33 -2.12
CA VAL A 32 -4.78 -5.80 -1.00
C VAL A 32 -5.17 -7.25 -1.23
N PHE A 33 -4.87 -8.09 -0.25
CA PHE A 33 -5.18 -9.51 -0.30
C PHE A 33 -5.66 -10.00 1.06
N LYS A 34 -6.47 -11.05 1.06
CA LYS A 34 -6.92 -11.71 2.27
C LYS A 34 -5.95 -12.84 2.62
N GLU A 35 -5.37 -12.79 3.80
CA GLU A 35 -4.49 -13.83 4.32
C GLU A 35 -5.15 -14.49 5.53
N GLU A 36 -5.46 -15.79 5.39
CA GLU A 36 -6.13 -16.64 6.39
C GLU A 36 -7.48 -16.08 6.89
N ALA A 37 -7.44 -15.18 7.87
CA ALA A 37 -8.60 -14.56 8.51
C ALA A 37 -8.56 -13.01 8.49
N ALA A 38 -7.48 -12.40 8.01
CA ALA A 38 -7.29 -10.96 7.98
C ALA A 38 -7.04 -10.46 6.55
N TYR A 39 -7.19 -9.15 6.36
CA TYR A 39 -6.80 -8.45 5.15
C TYR A 39 -5.43 -7.83 5.35
N CYS A 40 -4.59 -7.96 4.33
CA CYS A 40 -3.26 -7.42 4.26
C CYS A 40 -3.17 -6.45 3.08
N CYS A 41 -2.55 -5.31 3.32
CA CYS A 41 -2.28 -4.30 2.31
C CYS A 41 -0.76 -4.12 2.23
N HIS A 42 -0.19 -4.29 1.04
CA HIS A 42 1.26 -4.23 0.83
C HIS A 42 1.60 -3.26 -0.32
N LEU A 43 2.62 -2.44 -0.08
CA LEU A 43 3.24 -1.60 -1.10
C LEU A 43 4.76 -1.72 -1.03
N GLY A 44 5.36 -2.18 -2.11
CA GLY A 44 6.81 -2.19 -2.28
C GLY A 44 7.25 -3.33 -3.20
N PRO A 45 8.54 -3.38 -3.57
CA PRO A 45 9.09 -4.49 -4.34
C PRO A 45 9.08 -5.81 -3.56
N ASP A 46 9.21 -5.75 -2.22
CA ASP A 46 9.31 -6.91 -1.34
C ASP A 46 8.56 -6.69 -0.01
N MET A 47 8.19 -7.78 0.68
CA MET A 47 7.53 -7.70 1.99
C MET A 47 8.44 -7.17 3.12
N GLU A 48 9.76 -7.39 3.02
CA GLU A 48 10.73 -6.97 4.04
C GLU A 48 11.05 -5.46 3.98
N SER A 49 11.14 -4.92 2.77
CA SER A 49 11.44 -3.51 2.54
C SER A 49 10.20 -2.65 2.34
N GLY A 50 9.04 -3.28 2.11
CA GLY A 50 7.76 -2.65 1.82
C GLY A 50 7.06 -2.02 3.02
N ILE A 51 5.91 -1.43 2.75
CA ILE A 51 4.96 -0.95 3.76
C ILE A 51 3.82 -1.93 3.77
N VAL A 52 3.58 -2.52 4.94
CA VAL A 52 2.52 -3.49 5.17
C VAL A 52 1.53 -2.92 6.16
N GLY A 53 0.25 -3.16 5.92
CA GLY A 53 -0.82 -2.91 6.87
C GLY A 53 -1.74 -4.11 6.96
N ARG A 54 -2.37 -4.30 8.12
CA ARG A 54 -3.24 -5.44 8.40
C ARG A 54 -4.53 -5.00 9.07
N GLY A 55 -5.62 -5.72 8.82
CA GLY A 55 -6.89 -5.46 9.49
C GLY A 55 -7.96 -6.50 9.18
N ASP A 56 -9.05 -6.47 9.94
CA ASP A 56 -10.17 -7.42 9.76
C ASP A 56 -11.03 -7.12 8.53
N THR A 57 -10.88 -5.95 7.92
CA THR A 57 -11.53 -5.54 6.66
C THR A 57 -10.50 -4.91 5.71
N PRO A 58 -10.77 -4.84 4.39
CA PRO A 58 -9.89 -4.15 3.44
C PRO A 58 -9.63 -2.70 3.84
N GLU A 59 -10.67 -2.00 4.31
CA GLU A 59 -10.58 -0.62 4.77
C GLU A 59 -9.70 -0.49 6.01
N ALA A 60 -9.79 -1.44 6.96
CA ALA A 60 -8.93 -1.48 8.13
C ALA A 60 -7.47 -1.74 7.76
N ALA A 61 -7.22 -2.68 6.85
CA ALA A 61 -5.88 -2.98 6.34
C ALA A 61 -5.25 -1.77 5.63
N ILE A 62 -6.06 -1.05 4.85
CA ILE A 62 -5.66 0.21 4.19
C ILE A 62 -5.38 1.30 5.23
N ALA A 63 -6.22 1.45 6.25
CA ALA A 63 -6.03 2.45 7.31
C ALA A 63 -4.74 2.20 8.10
N ASP A 64 -4.46 0.95 8.44
CA ASP A 64 -3.23 0.52 9.09
C ASP A 64 -2.01 0.75 8.20
N TRP A 65 -2.11 0.37 6.92
CA TRP A 65 -1.07 0.61 5.92
C TRP A 65 -0.77 2.10 5.76
N LYS A 66 -1.79 2.96 5.75
CA LYS A 66 -1.63 4.42 5.73
C LYS A 66 -0.92 4.93 6.96
N ALA A 67 -1.23 4.39 8.13
CA ALA A 67 -0.55 4.76 9.37
C ALA A 67 0.93 4.38 9.30
N ALA A 68 1.24 3.16 8.83
CA ALA A 68 2.61 2.70 8.61
C ALA A 68 3.35 3.54 7.55
N LEU A 69 2.68 3.90 6.45
CA LEU A 69 3.20 4.79 5.41
C LEU A 69 3.55 6.16 6.00
N LYS A 70 2.62 6.78 6.72
CA LYS A 70 2.82 8.09 7.34
C LYS A 70 3.93 8.05 8.38
N GLN A 71 3.96 6.99 9.20
CA GLN A 71 5.02 6.80 10.19
C GLN A 71 6.37 6.67 9.48
N ARG A 72 6.49 5.79 8.50
CA ARG A 72 7.72 5.59 7.72
C ARG A 72 8.16 6.89 7.05
N VAL A 73 7.28 7.61 6.38
CA VAL A 73 7.61 8.90 5.74
C VAL A 73 8.13 9.95 6.73
N GLN A 74 7.61 9.95 7.97
CA GLN A 74 8.03 10.86 9.04
C GLN A 74 9.32 10.42 9.75
N THR A 75 9.55 9.13 9.91
CA THR A 75 10.72 8.58 10.62
C THR A 75 11.88 8.23 9.71
N ALA A 76 11.59 7.96 8.44
CA ALA A 76 12.59 7.58 7.45
C ALA A 76 13.49 8.77 7.14
N GLY A 77 14.79 8.52 7.28
CA GLY A 77 15.83 9.43 6.81
C GLY A 77 15.87 9.49 5.29
N GLU A 78 16.76 10.35 4.78
CA GLU A 78 16.97 10.58 3.35
C GLU A 78 17.49 9.33 2.61
N GLU A 79 17.91 8.31 3.34
CA GLU A 79 18.45 7.04 2.82
C GLU A 79 17.37 5.98 2.55
N ASP A 80 16.12 6.20 2.98
CA ASP A 80 15.04 5.24 2.75
C ASP A 80 14.45 5.43 1.35
N GLU A 81 14.89 4.58 0.42
CA GLU A 81 14.49 4.62 -1.00
C GLU A 81 12.97 4.50 -1.17
N LEU A 82 12.30 3.70 -0.34
CA LEU A 82 10.85 3.53 -0.42
C LEU A 82 10.11 4.78 0.07
N ALA A 83 10.53 5.37 1.19
CA ALA A 83 9.96 6.61 1.68
C ALA A 83 10.17 7.75 0.68
N ASN A 84 11.34 7.81 0.04
CA ASN A 84 11.62 8.78 -1.02
C ASN A 84 10.77 8.53 -2.26
N PHE A 85 10.62 7.28 -2.71
CA PHE A 85 9.72 6.92 -3.81
C PHE A 85 8.27 7.29 -3.52
N VAL A 86 7.79 7.03 -2.30
CA VAL A 86 6.43 7.41 -1.88
C VAL A 86 6.28 8.93 -1.86
N LYS A 87 7.23 9.65 -1.26
CA LYS A 87 7.25 11.12 -1.24
C LYS A 87 7.25 11.66 -2.66
N ASP A 88 8.10 11.14 -3.54
CA ASP A 88 8.20 11.52 -4.94
C ASP A 88 6.91 11.21 -5.69
N SER A 89 6.36 10.00 -5.61
CA SER A 89 5.10 9.63 -6.28
C SER A 89 3.92 10.51 -5.84
N LEU A 90 3.81 10.78 -4.53
CA LEU A 90 2.80 11.68 -3.97
C LEU A 90 3.04 13.16 -4.38
N ASN A 91 4.30 13.57 -4.53
CA ASN A 91 4.67 14.92 -4.94
C ASN A 91 4.64 15.12 -6.46
N PHE A 92 4.87 14.08 -7.26
CA PHE A 92 4.73 14.08 -8.72
C PHE A 92 3.25 14.19 -9.11
N SER A 93 2.36 13.71 -8.24
CA SER A 93 0.92 13.97 -8.35
C SER A 93 0.55 15.45 -8.13
N LYS A 94 1.46 16.33 -7.65
CA LYS A 94 1.25 17.80 -7.59
C LYS A 94 1.53 18.52 -8.91
N ASN A 95 1.61 17.83 -10.05
CA ASN A 95 1.64 18.50 -11.36
C ASN A 95 0.23 18.86 -11.89
N ASP A 96 -0.77 18.98 -11.00
CA ASP A 96 -1.93 19.82 -11.28
C ASP A 96 -1.49 21.26 -11.02
N VAL A 97 -1.49 22.05 -12.09
CA VAL A 97 -1.05 23.43 -12.13
C VAL A 97 -1.74 24.23 -11.02
N TRP A 98 -0.95 25.04 -10.32
CA TRP A 98 -1.30 25.81 -9.12
C TRP A 98 -2.61 26.59 -9.24
#